data_AF-A0A7V2AMK9-F1
#
_entry.id   AF-A0A7V2AMK9-F1
#
_cell.length_a   1.000
_cell.length_b   1.000
_cell.length_c   1.000
_cell.angle_alpha   90.00
_cell.angle_beta   90.00
_cell.angle_gamma   90.00
#
_symmetry.space_group_name_H-M   'P 1'
#
loop_
_entity.id
_entity.type
_entity.pdbx_description
1 polymer ?
#
loop_
_entity_poly.entity_id
_entity_poly.type
_entity_poly.pdbx_seq_one_letter_code
_entity_poly.pdbx_strand_id
1 'polypeptide(L)'
;MSNELTNPVTGKAKKKPIFKRWWFWILSILAFIIIVSALSSGGSTVYELSKATTMSKKEIVEKFGKPDEVVRDDKDGYSYGYNTGFLVSGNEKGATQIQLASAMIKKKSSDSYKVLDAALGSSFDENIKRLGKPNLSITKDGKKNAAYLTKEGFIFTLSTESSSDKIAAIELSAYDESTIASSLDISKLLGSLATEEEIKKVYEIKDKSSDQKTTTYGVEGFHLIVDNQDHTVKMLVLSSDSIYNIHGIRVGDSIDKANKVFGNPVNSMEGVKNTTQYTYKYEDTGSSRKVTLSIDNSSKKIGYIEVSAE
;
A
#
# COMPACT_ATOMS: atom_id res chain seq x y z
N MET A 1 -47.76 -25.39 101.91
CA MET A 1 -48.94 -25.01 101.11
C MET A 1 -48.51 -23.94 100.12
N SER A 2 -48.56 -24.28 98.84
CA SER A 2 -49.20 -23.49 97.77
C SER A 2 -49.03 -21.96 97.80
N ASN A 3 -48.22 -21.42 96.88
CA ASN A 3 -48.68 -20.83 95.61
C ASN A 3 -47.82 -19.67 95.09
N GLU A 4 -47.67 -19.72 93.78
CA GLU A 4 -47.03 -18.83 92.82
C GLU A 4 -47.49 -17.36 92.89
N LEU A 5 -46.64 -16.44 92.39
CA LEU A 5 -47.00 -15.53 91.30
C LEU A 5 -45.76 -14.82 90.70
N THR A 6 -45.39 -15.36 89.54
CA THR A 6 -44.70 -14.83 88.36
C THR A 6 -44.62 -13.30 88.14
N ASN A 7 -43.47 -12.83 87.62
CA ASN A 7 -43.42 -12.07 86.35
C ASN A 7 -42.02 -12.11 85.69
N PRO A 8 -41.93 -12.29 84.34
CA PRO A 8 -40.66 -12.41 83.63
C PRO A 8 -40.12 -11.07 83.11
N VAL A 9 -38.80 -10.91 83.22
CA VAL A 9 -38.04 -9.82 82.60
C VAL A 9 -37.85 -10.10 81.11
N THR A 10 -38.20 -9.12 80.28
CA THR A 10 -38.15 -9.16 78.82
C THR A 10 -36.71 -9.20 78.28
N GLY A 11 -36.30 -10.37 77.76
CA GLY A 11 -35.03 -10.54 77.04
C GLY A 11 -35.14 -10.08 75.59
N LYS A 12 -34.53 -8.93 75.24
CA LYS A 12 -34.34 -8.49 73.85
C LYS A 12 -33.35 -9.43 73.13
N ALA A 13 -33.78 -10.05 72.04
CA ALA A 13 -32.89 -10.79 71.13
C ALA A 13 -31.86 -9.85 70.49
N LYS A 14 -30.57 -10.03 70.83
CA LYS A 14 -29.44 -9.33 70.20
C LYS A 14 -29.30 -9.76 68.74
N LYS A 15 -29.70 -8.90 67.79
CA LYS A 15 -29.27 -9.02 66.39
C LYS A 15 -27.74 -8.94 66.34
N LYS A 16 -27.09 -10.00 65.83
CA LYS A 16 -25.63 -10.01 65.63
C LYS A 16 -25.23 -8.87 64.68
N PRO A 17 -24.22 -8.04 65.00
CA PRO A 17 -23.84 -6.93 64.16
C PRO A 17 -23.11 -7.45 62.91
N ILE A 18 -23.81 -7.47 61.78
CA ILE A 18 -23.27 -7.82 60.46
C ILE A 18 -22.16 -6.82 60.03
N PHE A 19 -22.08 -5.68 60.72
CA PHE A 19 -21.11 -4.59 60.49
C PHE A 19 -19.70 -4.82 61.05
N LYS A 20 -19.40 -5.93 61.73
CA LYS A 20 -18.02 -6.21 62.22
C LYS A 20 -17.08 -6.85 61.17
N ARG A 21 -17.55 -7.05 59.94
CA ARG A 21 -16.75 -7.63 58.84
C ARG A 21 -16.72 -6.73 57.60
N TRP A 22 -16.66 -5.41 57.79
CA TRP A 22 -16.46 -4.45 56.70
C TRP A 22 -15.27 -4.85 55.82
N TRP A 23 -14.13 -5.24 56.41
CA TRP A 23 -12.95 -5.66 55.65
C TRP A 23 -13.22 -6.84 54.68
N PHE A 24 -14.17 -7.73 55.00
CA PHE A 24 -14.59 -8.83 54.13
C PHE A 24 -15.34 -8.33 52.87
N TRP A 25 -16.14 -7.27 53.02
CA TRP A 25 -16.82 -6.65 51.88
C TRP A 25 -15.84 -5.90 50.96
N ILE A 26 -14.82 -5.25 51.52
CA ILE A 26 -13.74 -4.65 50.72
C ILE A 26 -13.00 -5.75 49.93
N LEU A 27 -12.62 -6.86 50.59
CA LEU A 27 -11.92 -7.96 49.93
C LEU A 27 -12.75 -8.61 48.82
N SER A 28 -14.05 -8.82 49.04
CA SER A 28 -14.95 -9.34 48.01
C SER A 28 -15.12 -8.38 46.83
N ILE A 29 -15.21 -7.06 47.07
CA ILE A 29 -15.26 -6.06 46.00
C ILE A 29 -13.93 -6.02 45.24
N LEU A 30 -12.79 -6.09 45.93
CA LEU A 30 -11.48 -6.11 45.30
C LEU A 30 -11.29 -7.36 44.44
N ALA A 31 -11.68 -8.53 44.95
CA ALA A 31 -11.66 -9.79 44.20
C ALA A 31 -12.61 -9.73 42.99
N PHE A 32 -13.79 -9.13 43.14
CA PHE A 32 -14.73 -8.93 42.04
C PHE A 32 -14.17 -7.98 40.97
N ILE A 33 -13.52 -6.88 41.36
CA ILE A 33 -12.85 -5.97 40.42
C ILE A 33 -11.72 -6.70 39.69
N ILE A 34 -10.89 -7.49 40.38
CA ILE A 34 -9.79 -8.25 39.75
C ILE A 34 -10.35 -9.29 38.75
N ILE A 35 -11.42 -10.00 39.10
CA ILE A 35 -12.06 -10.99 38.22
C ILE A 35 -12.71 -10.31 37.01
N VAL A 36 -13.41 -9.19 37.19
CA VAL A 36 -14.00 -8.41 36.09
C VAL A 36 -12.91 -7.79 35.21
N SER A 37 -11.80 -7.35 35.79
CA SER A 37 -10.64 -6.81 35.05
C SER A 37 -9.89 -7.90 34.27
N ALA A 38 -9.85 -9.13 34.79
CA ALA A 38 -9.27 -10.28 34.10
C ALA A 38 -10.20 -10.84 33.00
N LEU A 39 -11.51 -10.63 33.12
CA LEU A 39 -12.50 -11.02 32.10
C LEU A 39 -12.70 -9.95 31.01
N SER A 40 -12.29 -8.69 31.23
CA SER A 40 -12.42 -7.61 30.23
C SER A 40 -11.20 -7.42 29.34
N SER A 41 -10.14 -8.22 29.50
CA SER A 41 -8.90 -8.12 28.71
C SER A 41 -8.96 -8.84 27.35
N GLY A 42 -10.17 -9.05 26.81
CA GLY A 42 -10.38 -9.36 25.39
C GLY A 42 -10.16 -8.11 24.52
N GLY A 43 -9.01 -7.45 24.65
CA GLY A 43 -8.68 -6.25 23.91
C GLY A 43 -8.35 -6.58 22.46
N SER A 44 -9.17 -6.12 21.52
CA SER A 44 -8.85 -6.10 20.09
C SER A 44 -7.68 -5.14 19.85
N THR A 45 -6.63 -5.60 19.15
CA THR A 45 -5.52 -4.75 18.73
C THR A 45 -5.65 -4.40 17.25
N VAL A 46 -5.37 -3.14 16.90
CA VAL A 46 -5.29 -2.67 15.51
C VAL A 46 -3.82 -2.59 15.08
N TYR A 47 -3.43 -3.40 14.11
CA TYR A 47 -2.07 -3.46 13.59
C TYR A 47 -1.92 -2.69 12.27
N GLU A 48 -0.99 -1.74 12.24
CA GLU A 48 -0.53 -1.10 11.00
C GLU A 48 0.61 -1.93 10.40
N LEU A 49 0.31 -2.66 9.35
CA LEU A 49 1.21 -3.60 8.68
C LEU A 49 2.30 -2.86 7.88
N SER A 50 2.05 -1.64 7.38
CA SER A 50 3.08 -0.88 6.65
C SER A 50 4.36 -0.64 7.47
N LYS A 51 4.28 -0.69 8.81
CA LYS A 51 5.44 -0.63 9.70
C LYS A 51 6.38 -1.84 9.55
N ALA A 52 5.93 -2.96 8.99
CA ALA A 52 6.77 -4.11 8.73
C ALA A 52 7.83 -3.84 7.64
N THR A 53 7.68 -2.78 6.83
CA THR A 53 8.67 -2.38 5.83
C THR A 53 10.02 -1.97 6.43
N THR A 54 10.05 -1.64 7.72
CA THR A 54 11.27 -1.27 8.45
C THR A 54 11.58 -2.22 9.61
N MET A 55 10.83 -3.32 9.75
CA MET A 55 11.06 -4.33 10.79
C MET A 55 11.89 -5.47 10.23
N SER A 56 12.83 -5.96 11.02
CA SER A 56 13.50 -7.21 10.72
C SER A 56 12.53 -8.40 10.72
N LYS A 57 12.93 -9.48 10.04
CA LYS A 57 12.23 -10.78 10.06
C LYS A 57 11.86 -11.24 11.47
N LYS A 58 12.77 -11.08 12.43
CA LYS A 58 12.56 -11.48 13.83
C LYS A 58 11.48 -10.64 14.51
N GLU A 59 11.51 -9.32 14.33
CA GLU A 59 10.51 -8.40 14.90
C GLU A 59 9.11 -8.65 14.35
N ILE A 60 9.00 -9.02 13.07
CA ILE A 60 7.73 -9.41 12.44
C ILE A 60 7.15 -10.64 13.15
N VAL A 61 7.96 -11.69 13.33
CA VAL A 61 7.52 -12.93 14.02
C VAL A 61 7.22 -12.68 15.50
N GLU A 62 7.99 -11.83 16.18
CA GLU A 62 7.71 -11.44 17.57
C GLU A 62 6.39 -10.69 17.70
N LYS A 63 6.09 -9.80 16.75
CA LYS A 63 4.90 -8.94 16.77
C LYS A 63 3.62 -9.66 16.36
N PHE A 64 3.68 -10.50 15.34
CA PHE A 64 2.50 -11.18 14.78
C PHE A 64 2.39 -12.65 15.18
N GLY A 65 3.39 -13.16 15.90
CA GLY A 65 3.49 -14.56 16.27
C GLY A 65 4.07 -15.43 15.15
N LYS A 66 4.07 -16.75 15.40
CA LYS A 66 4.50 -17.74 14.42
C LYS A 66 3.56 -17.70 13.20
N PRO A 67 4.10 -17.67 11.97
CA PRO A 67 3.26 -17.71 10.78
C PRO A 67 2.51 -19.04 10.70
N ASP A 68 1.31 -18.99 10.15
CA ASP A 68 0.51 -20.18 9.88
C ASP A 68 1.04 -20.95 8.66
N GLU A 69 1.66 -20.23 7.71
CA GLU A 69 2.23 -20.77 6.49
C GLU A 69 3.60 -20.15 6.21
N VAL A 70 4.61 -20.97 5.96
CA VAL A 70 5.94 -20.51 5.53
C VAL A 70 6.11 -20.89 4.07
N VAL A 71 5.91 -19.90 3.19
CA VAL A 71 6.04 -20.08 1.73
C VAL A 71 7.52 -20.10 1.35
N ARG A 72 8.33 -19.24 2.00
CA ARG A 72 9.78 -19.16 1.82
C ARG A 72 10.45 -18.67 3.09
N ASP A 73 11.61 -19.23 3.44
CA ASP A 73 12.49 -18.71 4.49
C ASP A 73 13.92 -19.20 4.22
N ASP A 74 14.71 -18.38 3.54
CA ASP A 74 16.07 -18.69 3.14
C ASP A 74 16.98 -17.46 3.25
N LYS A 75 18.22 -17.60 2.78
CA LYS A 75 19.22 -16.51 2.79
C LYS A 75 18.81 -15.31 1.93
N ASP A 76 17.93 -15.52 0.96
CA ASP A 76 17.51 -14.50 -0.01
C ASP A 76 16.20 -13.83 0.45
N GLY A 77 15.66 -14.21 1.62
CA GLY A 77 14.52 -13.56 2.26
C GLY A 77 13.45 -14.52 2.79
N TYR A 78 12.27 -13.97 3.04
CA TYR A 78 11.15 -14.69 3.65
C TYR A 78 9.82 -14.38 2.98
N SER A 79 8.84 -15.27 3.18
CA SER A 79 7.44 -15.09 2.82
C SER A 79 6.57 -15.89 3.79
N TYR A 80 5.78 -15.17 4.58
CA TYR A 80 5.01 -15.68 5.70
C TYR A 80 3.52 -15.37 5.51
N GLY A 81 2.69 -16.40 5.59
CA GLY A 81 1.24 -16.30 5.58
C GLY A 81 0.66 -16.40 7.00
N TYR A 82 -0.28 -15.52 7.30
CA TYR A 82 -1.05 -15.50 8.54
C TYR A 82 -2.53 -15.71 8.20
N ASN A 83 -3.14 -16.73 8.81
CA ASN A 83 -4.53 -17.12 8.57
C ASN A 83 -5.55 -16.05 9.02
N THR A 84 -5.08 -14.98 9.66
CA THR A 84 -5.86 -13.78 9.95
C THR A 84 -6.06 -12.86 8.74
N GLY A 85 -5.48 -13.21 7.58
CA GLY A 85 -5.83 -12.63 6.28
C GLY A 85 -4.71 -11.90 5.56
N PHE A 86 -3.45 -12.02 6.02
CA PHE A 86 -2.34 -11.31 5.40
C PHE A 86 -1.12 -12.18 5.14
N LEU A 87 -0.34 -11.75 4.16
CA LEU A 87 0.96 -12.30 3.79
C LEU A 87 1.99 -11.17 3.86
N VAL A 88 3.18 -11.49 4.37
CA VAL A 88 4.32 -10.57 4.40
C VAL A 88 5.54 -11.26 3.83
N SER A 89 6.15 -10.63 2.83
CA SER A 89 7.39 -11.08 2.21
C SER A 89 8.43 -9.97 2.28
N GLY A 90 9.70 -10.35 2.35
CA GLY A 90 10.77 -9.38 2.42
C GLY A 90 12.14 -10.02 2.55
N ASN A 91 13.08 -9.20 3.01
CA ASN A 91 14.46 -9.59 3.25
C ASN A 91 14.92 -9.06 4.63
N GLU A 92 16.21 -9.13 4.94
CA GLU A 92 16.73 -8.69 6.24
C GLU A 92 16.45 -7.22 6.56
N LYS A 93 16.27 -6.37 5.54
CA LYS A 93 15.97 -4.93 5.70
C LYS A 93 14.50 -4.65 6.01
N GLY A 94 13.63 -5.63 5.80
CA GLY A 94 12.21 -5.58 6.12
C GLY A 94 11.31 -6.05 5.00
N ALA A 95 10.01 -5.82 5.19
CA ALA A 95 8.99 -6.25 4.24
C ALA A 95 9.10 -5.44 2.94
N THR A 96 9.22 -6.16 1.82
CA THR A 96 9.13 -5.58 0.48
C THR A 96 7.77 -5.83 -0.16
N GLN A 97 6.97 -6.74 0.40
CA GLN A 97 5.59 -6.95 -0.01
C GLN A 97 4.71 -7.30 1.20
N ILE A 98 3.55 -6.65 1.28
CA ILE A 98 2.49 -6.94 2.24
C ILE A 98 1.20 -7.07 1.45
N GLN A 99 0.50 -8.19 1.62
CA GLN A 99 -0.81 -8.41 1.03
C GLN A 99 -1.81 -8.69 2.13
N LEU A 100 -2.96 -8.03 2.08
CA LEU A 100 -4.08 -8.23 3.00
C LEU A 100 -5.32 -8.45 2.13
N ALA A 101 -5.98 -9.60 2.25
CA ALA A 101 -7.12 -9.94 1.39
C ALA A 101 -8.19 -10.75 2.13
N SER A 102 -9.46 -10.44 1.89
CA SER A 102 -10.60 -11.13 2.53
C SER A 102 -10.58 -12.63 2.27
N ALA A 103 -10.14 -13.07 1.09
CA ALA A 103 -10.03 -14.47 0.71
C ALA A 103 -8.92 -15.24 1.47
N MET A 104 -7.99 -14.55 2.12
CA MET A 104 -6.90 -15.16 2.90
C MET A 104 -7.30 -15.42 4.36
N ILE A 105 -8.46 -14.92 4.81
CA ILE A 105 -8.93 -15.08 6.18
C ILE A 105 -9.44 -16.52 6.36
N LYS A 106 -8.60 -17.38 6.95
CA LYS A 106 -8.95 -18.77 7.30
C LYS A 106 -9.32 -18.92 8.78
N LYS A 107 -8.93 -17.95 9.62
CA LYS A 107 -9.18 -17.94 11.07
C LYS A 107 -9.66 -16.56 11.52
N LYS A 108 -10.81 -16.52 12.21
CA LYS A 108 -11.29 -15.28 12.84
C LYS A 108 -10.32 -14.83 13.93
N SER A 109 -9.99 -13.54 13.94
CA SER A 109 -9.26 -12.87 15.01
C SER A 109 -10.10 -11.72 15.56
N SER A 110 -9.91 -11.40 16.84
CA SER A 110 -10.40 -10.13 17.40
C SER A 110 -9.53 -8.95 16.94
N ASP A 111 -8.31 -9.20 16.50
CA ASP A 111 -7.40 -8.18 15.99
C ASP A 111 -7.79 -7.75 14.58
N SER A 112 -7.46 -6.51 14.24
CA SER A 112 -7.65 -5.96 12.90
C SER A 112 -6.32 -5.50 12.33
N TYR A 113 -6.23 -5.54 11.00
CA TYR A 113 -5.02 -5.22 10.26
C TYR A 113 -5.35 -4.16 9.23
N LYS A 114 -4.42 -3.22 9.07
CA LYS A 114 -4.52 -2.14 8.11
C LYS A 114 -3.16 -1.84 7.47
N VAL A 115 -3.19 -1.25 6.29
CA VAL A 115 -2.01 -0.79 5.55
C VAL A 115 -2.29 0.65 5.14
N LEU A 116 -1.43 1.58 5.58
CA LEU A 116 -1.59 3.03 5.35
C LEU A 116 -3.00 3.51 5.74
N ASP A 117 -3.43 3.10 6.93
CA ASP A 117 -4.74 3.35 7.52
C ASP A 117 -5.96 2.75 6.78
N ALA A 118 -5.77 2.00 5.68
CA ALA A 118 -6.85 1.28 5.01
C ALA A 118 -7.00 -0.15 5.54
N ALA A 119 -8.23 -0.60 5.77
CA ALA A 119 -8.55 -1.93 6.28
C ALA A 119 -9.53 -2.66 5.36
N LEU A 120 -9.51 -4.00 5.39
CA LEU A 120 -10.52 -4.80 4.71
C LEU A 120 -11.92 -4.47 5.22
N GLY A 121 -12.89 -4.44 4.30
CA GLY A 121 -14.29 -4.12 4.60
C GLY A 121 -14.59 -2.62 4.76
N SER A 122 -13.58 -1.76 4.83
CA SER A 122 -13.78 -0.30 4.85
C SER A 122 -14.19 0.24 3.47
N SER A 123 -14.84 1.40 3.42
CA SER A 123 -15.30 2.01 2.16
C SER A 123 -14.11 2.45 1.31
N PHE A 124 -14.12 2.05 0.05
CA PHE A 124 -13.13 2.45 -0.95
C PHE A 124 -13.21 3.96 -1.17
N ASP A 125 -14.41 4.51 -1.42
CA ASP A 125 -14.57 5.93 -1.69
C ASP A 125 -14.14 6.83 -0.52
N GLU A 126 -14.37 6.41 0.73
CA GLU A 126 -13.85 7.12 1.91
C GLU A 126 -12.32 7.07 2.01
N ASN A 127 -11.71 5.93 1.69
CA ASN A 127 -10.26 5.81 1.66
C ASN A 127 -9.64 6.66 0.55
N ILE A 128 -10.23 6.71 -0.66
CA ILE A 128 -9.77 7.59 -1.74
C ILE A 128 -9.82 9.06 -1.30
N LYS A 129 -10.92 9.50 -0.68
CA LYS A 129 -11.03 10.87 -0.17
C LYS A 129 -9.96 11.20 0.86
N ARG A 130 -9.65 10.26 1.76
CA ARG A 130 -8.66 10.43 2.82
C ARG A 130 -7.22 10.44 2.29
N LEU A 131 -6.91 9.55 1.34
CA LEU A 131 -5.57 9.39 0.78
C LEU A 131 -5.26 10.42 -0.33
N GLY A 132 -6.30 11.03 -0.90
CA GLY A 132 -6.18 11.93 -2.04
C GLY A 132 -6.27 11.20 -3.38
N LYS A 133 -6.01 11.96 -4.45
CA LYS A 133 -6.09 11.46 -5.83
C LYS A 133 -5.07 10.32 -6.03
N PRO A 134 -5.49 9.11 -6.45
CA PRO A 134 -4.56 8.04 -6.78
C PRO A 134 -3.77 8.38 -8.05
N ASN A 135 -2.57 7.81 -8.18
CA ASN A 135 -1.80 7.91 -9.42
C ASN A 135 -2.46 7.13 -10.56
N LEU A 136 -3.20 6.07 -10.24
CA LEU A 136 -3.99 5.28 -11.19
C LEU A 136 -5.30 4.83 -10.54
N SER A 137 -6.41 4.98 -11.26
CA SER A 137 -7.72 4.46 -10.85
C SER A 137 -8.39 3.79 -12.03
N ILE A 138 -8.87 2.56 -11.83
CA ILE A 138 -9.51 1.76 -12.87
C ILE A 138 -10.80 1.16 -12.30
N THR A 139 -11.90 1.31 -13.02
CA THR A 139 -13.13 0.56 -12.77
C THR A 139 -13.36 -0.41 -13.92
N LYS A 140 -13.35 -1.70 -13.64
CA LYS A 140 -13.59 -2.76 -14.63
C LYS A 140 -14.43 -3.86 -14.02
N ASP A 141 -15.49 -4.27 -14.73
CA ASP A 141 -16.41 -5.34 -14.29
C ASP A 141 -16.98 -5.09 -12.87
N GLY A 142 -17.29 -3.82 -12.58
CA GLY A 142 -17.78 -3.35 -11.27
C GLY A 142 -16.72 -3.28 -10.17
N LYS A 143 -15.51 -3.80 -10.39
CA LYS A 143 -14.39 -3.70 -9.42
C LYS A 143 -13.69 -2.37 -9.57
N LYS A 144 -13.54 -1.64 -8.46
CA LYS A 144 -12.72 -0.44 -8.38
C LYS A 144 -11.33 -0.84 -7.93
N ASN A 145 -10.31 -0.29 -8.58
CA ASN A 145 -8.92 -0.43 -8.21
C ASN A 145 -8.29 0.96 -8.16
N ALA A 146 -7.49 1.23 -7.13
CA ALA A 146 -6.67 2.43 -7.04
C ALA A 146 -5.23 2.04 -6.70
N ALA A 147 -4.26 2.72 -7.29
CA ALA A 147 -2.84 2.57 -6.99
C ALA A 147 -2.22 3.93 -6.66
N TYR A 148 -1.39 3.92 -5.62
CA TYR A 148 -0.66 5.06 -5.10
C TYR A 148 0.83 4.75 -5.10
N LEU A 149 1.64 5.68 -5.58
CA LEU A 149 3.07 5.65 -5.38
C LEU A 149 3.41 6.38 -4.07
N THR A 150 3.97 5.66 -3.09
CA THR A 150 4.41 6.27 -1.84
C THR A 150 5.76 6.99 -2.02
N LYS A 151 6.08 7.91 -1.11
CA LYS A 151 7.36 8.64 -1.12
C LYS A 151 8.56 7.72 -0.89
N GLU A 152 8.33 6.61 -0.21
CA GLU A 152 9.31 5.58 0.11
C GLU A 152 9.54 4.59 -1.05
N GLY A 153 8.87 4.79 -2.19
CA GLY A 153 9.05 3.95 -3.37
C GLY A 153 8.27 2.64 -3.33
N PHE A 154 7.10 2.62 -2.68
CA PHE A 154 6.18 1.50 -2.71
C PHE A 154 4.96 1.80 -3.59
N ILE A 155 4.40 0.77 -4.20
CA ILE A 155 3.07 0.80 -4.79
C ILE A 155 2.09 0.29 -3.75
N PHE A 156 1.15 1.15 -3.36
CA PHE A 156 0.03 0.81 -2.50
C PHE A 156 -1.24 0.69 -3.32
N THR A 157 -1.89 -0.47 -3.31
CA THR A 157 -3.12 -0.72 -4.06
C THR A 157 -4.30 -1.06 -3.17
N LEU A 158 -5.47 -0.59 -3.59
CA LEU A 158 -6.78 -0.91 -3.02
C LEU A 158 -7.64 -1.52 -4.11
N SER A 159 -8.38 -2.58 -3.78
CA SER A 159 -9.33 -3.19 -4.71
C SER A 159 -10.63 -3.60 -4.01
N THR A 160 -11.75 -3.47 -4.72
CA THR A 160 -13.08 -3.89 -4.25
C THR A 160 -13.53 -5.22 -4.86
N GLU A 161 -14.57 -5.82 -4.28
CA GLU A 161 -15.41 -6.79 -4.98
C GLU A 161 -16.35 -6.10 -5.98
N SER A 162 -16.81 -6.81 -7.00
CA SER A 162 -17.59 -6.24 -8.13
C SER A 162 -18.93 -5.60 -7.72
N SER A 163 -19.48 -5.98 -6.58
CA SER A 163 -20.81 -5.57 -6.11
C SER A 163 -20.77 -4.72 -4.83
N SER A 164 -19.60 -4.24 -4.43
CA SER A 164 -19.45 -3.51 -3.17
C SER A 164 -18.44 -2.38 -3.28
N ASP A 165 -18.69 -1.29 -2.56
CA ASP A 165 -17.67 -0.26 -2.30
C ASP A 165 -16.65 -0.69 -1.24
N LYS A 166 -16.79 -1.89 -0.66
CA LYS A 166 -15.88 -2.34 0.40
C LYS A 166 -14.56 -2.84 -0.19
N ILE A 167 -13.47 -2.42 0.43
CA ILE A 167 -12.12 -2.90 0.12
C ILE A 167 -12.03 -4.40 0.46
N ALA A 168 -11.64 -5.20 -0.51
CA ALA A 168 -11.53 -6.65 -0.42
C ALA A 168 -10.09 -7.16 -0.52
N ALA A 169 -9.19 -6.38 -1.14
CA ALA A 169 -7.75 -6.61 -1.05
C ALA A 169 -6.96 -5.30 -1.04
N ILE A 170 -5.85 -5.35 -0.31
CA ILE A 170 -4.88 -4.29 -0.13
C ILE A 170 -3.50 -4.87 -0.37
N GLU A 171 -2.67 -4.20 -1.16
CA GLU A 171 -1.27 -4.59 -1.38
C GLU A 171 -0.35 -3.39 -1.16
N LEU A 172 0.80 -3.61 -0.54
CA LEU A 172 1.90 -2.67 -0.47
C LEU A 172 3.18 -3.38 -0.91
N SER A 173 3.73 -2.99 -2.04
CA SER A 173 4.86 -3.66 -2.67
C SER A 173 5.95 -2.67 -3.06
N ALA A 174 7.21 -2.95 -2.74
CA ALA A 174 8.33 -2.14 -3.18
C ALA A 174 8.30 -2.06 -4.71
N TYR A 175 8.42 -0.86 -5.27
CA TYR A 175 8.16 -0.63 -6.70
C TYR A 175 8.99 -1.57 -7.56
N ASP A 176 10.30 -1.64 -7.32
CA ASP A 176 11.25 -2.41 -8.13
C ASP A 176 11.10 -3.93 -7.98
N GLU A 177 10.34 -4.41 -6.98
CA GLU A 177 10.05 -5.83 -6.75
C GLU A 177 8.60 -6.19 -7.08
N SER A 178 7.78 -5.22 -7.49
CA SER A 178 6.36 -5.42 -7.72
C SER A 178 6.08 -5.93 -9.13
N THR A 179 5.23 -6.94 -9.24
CA THR A 179 4.64 -7.38 -10.51
C THR A 179 3.84 -6.27 -11.18
N ILE A 180 3.26 -5.36 -10.38
CA ILE A 180 2.52 -4.20 -10.88
C ILE A 180 3.47 -3.23 -11.59
N ALA A 181 4.66 -2.97 -11.06
CA ALA A 181 5.64 -2.12 -11.73
C ALA A 181 6.02 -2.61 -13.12
N SER A 182 6.11 -3.94 -13.31
CA SER A 182 6.35 -4.52 -14.64
C SER A 182 5.21 -4.23 -15.63
N SER A 183 3.96 -4.20 -15.15
CA SER A 183 2.80 -3.82 -15.97
C SER A 183 2.68 -2.32 -16.25
N LEU A 184 3.41 -1.50 -15.48
CA LEU A 184 3.47 -0.04 -15.61
C LEU A 184 4.63 0.43 -16.50
N ASP A 185 5.42 -0.49 -17.04
CA ASP A 185 6.43 -0.18 -18.04
C ASP A 185 5.75 0.08 -19.39
N ILE A 186 5.75 1.34 -19.80
CA ILE A 186 5.10 1.79 -21.04
C ILE A 186 6.06 1.87 -22.23
N SER A 187 7.33 1.50 -22.05
CA SER A 187 8.34 1.52 -23.11
C SER A 187 7.92 0.75 -24.37
N LYS A 188 7.15 -0.33 -24.20
CA LYS A 188 6.61 -1.16 -25.29
C LYS A 188 5.58 -0.46 -26.17
N LEU A 189 5.04 0.68 -25.74
CA LEU A 189 4.16 1.49 -26.58
C LEU A 189 4.94 2.18 -27.71
N LEU A 190 6.24 2.43 -27.56
CA LEU A 190 7.03 3.07 -28.61
C LEU A 190 7.07 2.22 -29.87
N GLY A 191 6.74 2.84 -31.01
CA GLY A 191 6.65 2.19 -32.30
C GLY A 191 5.40 1.34 -32.50
N SER A 192 4.52 1.19 -31.50
CA SER A 192 3.26 0.48 -31.67
C SER A 192 2.24 1.36 -32.40
N LEU A 193 1.32 0.73 -33.12
CA LEU A 193 0.10 1.39 -33.62
C LEU A 193 -0.75 1.84 -32.42
N ALA A 194 -1.22 3.08 -32.44
CA ALA A 194 -2.01 3.68 -31.38
C ALA A 194 -2.98 4.71 -31.95
N THR A 195 -4.04 4.24 -32.60
CA THR A 195 -5.19 5.08 -32.94
C THR A 195 -5.88 5.59 -31.67
N GLU A 196 -6.64 6.68 -31.78
CA GLU A 196 -7.39 7.20 -30.62
C GLU A 196 -8.33 6.15 -30.00
N GLU A 197 -8.94 5.30 -30.83
CA GLU A 197 -9.81 4.22 -30.38
C GLU A 197 -9.05 3.14 -29.60
N GLU A 198 -7.84 2.80 -30.03
CA GLU A 198 -6.97 1.86 -29.33
C GLU A 198 -6.50 2.42 -27.99
N ILE A 199 -6.14 3.70 -27.94
CA ILE A 199 -5.76 4.37 -26.70
C ILE A 199 -6.94 4.36 -25.72
N LYS A 200 -8.16 4.69 -26.17
CA LYS A 200 -9.38 4.70 -25.33
C LYS A 200 -9.77 3.33 -24.78
N LYS A 201 -9.32 2.22 -25.38
CA LYS A 201 -9.57 0.87 -24.84
C LYS A 201 -8.79 0.60 -23.56
N VAL A 202 -7.67 1.30 -23.35
CA VAL A 202 -6.74 1.04 -22.24
C VAL A 202 -6.66 2.23 -21.28
N TYR A 203 -6.74 3.45 -21.80
CA TYR A 203 -6.52 4.69 -21.06
C TYR A 203 -7.65 5.68 -21.23
N GLU A 204 -7.88 6.48 -20.19
CA GLU A 204 -8.72 7.66 -20.27
C GLU A 204 -7.89 8.84 -20.79
N ILE A 205 -8.28 9.40 -21.94
CA ILE A 205 -7.63 10.58 -22.53
C ILE A 205 -8.14 11.83 -21.80
N LYS A 206 -7.21 12.56 -21.17
CA LYS A 206 -7.46 13.80 -20.41
C LYS A 206 -7.25 15.06 -21.23
N ASP A 207 -6.30 15.01 -22.17
CA ASP A 207 -5.99 16.12 -23.06
C ASP A 207 -5.63 15.61 -24.46
N LYS A 208 -5.87 16.44 -25.47
CA LYS A 208 -5.54 16.15 -26.86
C LYS A 208 -5.13 17.43 -27.57
N SER A 209 -3.94 17.41 -28.15
CA SER A 209 -3.44 18.48 -29.03
C SER A 209 -2.91 17.86 -30.32
N SER A 210 -3.21 18.46 -31.46
CA SER A 210 -2.77 17.95 -32.77
C SER A 210 -2.16 19.08 -33.58
N ASP A 211 -1.04 18.76 -34.25
CA ASP A 211 -0.48 19.56 -35.31
C ASP A 211 -0.53 18.81 -36.66
N GLN A 212 0.20 19.28 -37.67
CA GLN A 212 0.21 18.66 -39.00
C GLN A 212 0.87 17.27 -39.04
N LYS A 213 1.78 16.98 -38.11
CA LYS A 213 2.61 15.78 -38.11
C LYS A 213 2.22 14.80 -37.02
N THR A 214 1.83 15.30 -35.86
CA THR A 214 1.61 14.48 -34.66
C THR A 214 0.36 14.88 -33.90
N THR A 215 -0.15 13.94 -33.13
CA THR A 215 -1.17 14.14 -32.10
C THR A 215 -0.58 13.74 -30.76
N THR A 216 -0.63 14.66 -29.79
CA THR A 216 -0.29 14.42 -28.40
C THR A 216 -1.56 14.08 -27.62
N TYR A 217 -1.56 12.90 -26.99
CA TYR A 217 -2.60 12.46 -26.07
C TYR A 217 -2.05 12.53 -24.64
N GLY A 218 -2.64 13.41 -23.83
CA GLY A 218 -2.40 13.44 -22.39
C GLY A 218 -3.27 12.40 -21.71
N VAL A 219 -2.65 11.43 -21.05
CA VAL A 219 -3.32 10.46 -20.19
C VAL A 219 -2.82 10.63 -18.76
N GLU A 220 -3.52 10.06 -17.79
CA GLU A 220 -3.10 10.17 -16.39
C GLU A 220 -1.67 9.63 -16.23
N GLY A 221 -0.72 10.49 -15.84
CA GLY A 221 0.66 10.13 -15.56
C GLY A 221 1.65 10.17 -16.73
N PHE A 222 1.23 10.30 -18.00
CA PHE A 222 2.15 10.42 -19.13
C PHE A 222 1.48 11.01 -20.38
N HIS A 223 2.29 11.41 -21.36
CA HIS A 223 1.82 11.82 -22.69
C HIS A 223 2.33 10.85 -23.76
N LEU A 224 1.48 10.55 -24.72
CA LEU A 224 1.83 9.82 -25.94
C LEU A 224 1.82 10.79 -27.11
N ILE A 225 2.88 10.77 -27.91
CA ILE A 225 2.95 11.52 -29.16
C ILE A 225 2.90 10.51 -30.29
N VAL A 226 1.85 10.60 -31.10
CA VAL A 226 1.53 9.67 -32.19
C VAL A 226 1.66 10.40 -33.52
N ASP A 227 2.27 9.75 -34.50
CA ASP A 227 2.36 10.28 -35.87
C ASP A 227 1.02 10.19 -36.59
N ASN A 228 0.61 11.27 -37.25
CA ASN A 228 -0.70 11.37 -37.88
C ASN A 228 -0.81 10.58 -39.21
N GLN A 229 0.31 10.19 -39.82
CA GLN A 229 0.34 9.46 -41.08
C GLN A 229 0.24 7.94 -40.87
N ASP A 230 1.05 7.40 -39.96
CA ASP A 230 1.16 5.96 -39.73
C ASP A 230 0.51 5.49 -38.40
N HIS A 231 0.01 6.44 -37.59
CA HIS A 231 -0.59 6.19 -36.28
C HIS A 231 0.33 5.46 -35.30
N THR A 232 1.65 5.56 -35.47
CA THR A 232 2.62 4.96 -34.55
C THR A 232 3.01 5.91 -33.44
N VAL A 233 3.23 5.37 -32.23
CA VAL A 233 3.75 6.15 -31.10
C VAL A 233 5.22 6.47 -31.36
N LYS A 234 5.54 7.75 -31.54
CA LYS A 234 6.92 8.21 -31.76
C LYS A 234 7.64 8.56 -30.47
N MET A 235 6.91 9.04 -29.47
CA MET A 235 7.50 9.52 -28.22
C MET A 235 6.55 9.31 -27.03
N LEU A 236 7.13 9.03 -25.88
CA LEU A 236 6.47 9.01 -24.58
C LEU A 236 7.14 10.02 -23.66
N VAL A 237 6.33 10.71 -22.88
CA VAL A 237 6.79 11.72 -21.92
C VAL A 237 6.17 11.45 -20.55
N LEU A 238 7.02 11.23 -19.53
CA LEU A 238 6.59 11.08 -18.14
C LEU A 238 6.92 12.38 -17.38
N SER A 239 5.87 12.98 -16.83
CA SER A 239 5.96 14.16 -15.97
C SER A 239 6.06 13.77 -14.49
N SER A 240 6.17 14.78 -13.61
CA SER A 240 6.09 14.61 -12.16
C SER A 240 4.88 13.78 -11.75
N ASP A 241 5.05 12.99 -10.69
CA ASP A 241 4.02 12.13 -10.07
C ASP A 241 3.52 10.95 -10.91
N SER A 242 4.19 10.64 -12.03
CA SER A 242 3.91 9.43 -12.80
C SER A 242 4.20 8.16 -12.00
N ILE A 243 3.27 7.21 -12.01
CA ILE A 243 3.50 5.85 -11.51
C ILE A 243 4.12 4.94 -12.57
N TYR A 244 4.13 5.37 -13.83
CA TYR A 244 4.68 4.61 -14.95
C TYR A 244 6.20 4.67 -14.97
N ASN A 245 6.81 3.73 -15.69
CA ASN A 245 8.25 3.68 -15.88
C ASN A 245 8.62 3.41 -17.34
N ILE A 246 9.88 3.66 -17.66
CA ILE A 246 10.54 3.25 -18.92
C ILE A 246 11.67 2.30 -18.52
N HIS A 247 11.53 1.01 -18.83
CA HIS A 247 12.52 -0.01 -18.49
C HIS A 247 12.90 -0.02 -17.00
N GLY A 248 11.91 0.15 -16.11
CA GLY A 248 12.10 0.22 -14.66
C GLY A 248 12.64 1.56 -14.13
N ILE A 249 12.87 2.56 -14.99
CA ILE A 249 13.28 3.91 -14.61
C ILE A 249 12.08 4.85 -14.52
N ARG A 250 11.99 5.60 -13.42
CA ARG A 250 10.90 6.54 -13.16
C ARG A 250 11.36 7.95 -12.88
N VAL A 251 10.41 8.86 -12.95
CA VAL A 251 10.51 10.15 -12.27
C VAL A 251 10.65 9.91 -10.76
N GLY A 252 11.61 10.59 -10.13
CA GLY A 252 12.00 10.43 -8.73
C GLY A 252 13.15 9.44 -8.49
N ASP A 253 13.52 8.62 -9.49
CA ASP A 253 14.68 7.73 -9.38
C ASP A 253 16.00 8.51 -9.52
N SER A 254 17.11 7.89 -9.11
CA SER A 254 18.44 8.52 -9.20
C SER A 254 19.06 8.32 -10.58
N ILE A 255 20.00 9.20 -10.94
CA ILE A 255 20.84 9.02 -12.13
C ILE A 255 21.65 7.72 -12.08
N ASP A 256 22.11 7.30 -10.89
CA ASP A 256 22.85 6.04 -10.75
C ASP A 256 22.01 4.83 -11.12
N LYS A 257 20.70 4.85 -10.84
CA LYS A 257 19.78 3.79 -11.26
C LYS A 257 19.63 3.81 -12.78
N ALA A 258 19.45 4.98 -13.38
CA ALA A 258 19.40 5.12 -14.83
C ALA A 258 20.69 4.62 -15.51
N ASN A 259 21.86 4.94 -14.98
CA ASN A 259 23.14 4.49 -15.53
C ASN A 259 23.31 2.97 -15.49
N LYS A 260 22.73 2.29 -14.49
CA LYS A 260 22.72 0.82 -14.43
C LYS A 260 21.85 0.18 -15.50
N VAL A 261 20.77 0.86 -15.89
CA VAL A 261 19.81 0.35 -16.88
C VAL A 261 20.22 0.71 -18.31
N PHE A 262 20.55 1.98 -18.55
CA PHE A 262 20.83 2.51 -19.89
C PHE A 262 22.33 2.62 -20.20
N GLY A 263 23.21 2.32 -19.25
CA GLY A 263 24.65 2.55 -19.39
C GLY A 263 25.03 4.02 -19.23
N ASN A 264 26.12 4.45 -19.85
CA ASN A 264 26.58 5.83 -19.73
C ASN A 264 25.81 6.77 -20.68
N PRO A 265 25.53 8.01 -20.27
CA PRO A 265 24.93 9.00 -21.16
C PRO A 265 25.86 9.31 -22.34
N VAL A 266 25.29 9.43 -23.53
CA VAL A 266 26.01 9.82 -24.75
C VAL A 266 26.21 11.34 -24.84
N ASN A 267 25.37 12.10 -24.13
CA ASN A 267 25.47 13.55 -24.05
C ASN A 267 24.88 14.04 -22.72
N SER A 268 25.39 15.18 -22.25
CA SER A 268 24.81 15.92 -21.13
C SER A 268 24.84 17.42 -21.40
N MET A 269 23.78 18.14 -21.08
CA MET A 269 23.73 19.60 -21.21
C MET A 269 22.96 20.25 -20.06
N GLU A 270 23.22 21.54 -19.84
CA GLU A 270 22.46 22.32 -18.90
C GLU A 270 20.99 22.42 -19.34
N GLY A 271 20.08 22.11 -18.42
CA GLY A 271 18.64 22.19 -18.63
C GLY A 271 18.04 23.46 -18.03
N VAL A 272 16.72 23.59 -18.11
CA VAL A 272 16.00 24.71 -17.50
C VAL A 272 15.83 24.51 -15.99
N LYS A 273 15.63 25.59 -15.23
CA LYS A 273 15.26 25.55 -13.80
C LYS A 273 16.21 24.69 -12.93
N ASN A 274 17.53 24.89 -13.08
CA ASN A 274 18.56 24.17 -12.30
C ASN A 274 18.51 22.64 -12.50
N THR A 275 18.35 22.21 -13.75
CA THR A 275 18.41 20.80 -14.13
C THR A 275 19.61 20.54 -15.04
N THR A 276 20.04 19.28 -15.10
CA THR A 276 20.96 18.78 -16.13
C THR A 276 20.23 17.73 -16.95
N GLN A 277 20.23 17.87 -18.27
CA GLN A 277 19.67 16.89 -19.17
C GLN A 277 20.73 15.87 -19.58
N TYR A 278 20.42 14.59 -19.42
CA TYR A 278 21.26 13.48 -19.85
C TYR A 278 20.56 12.72 -20.97
N THR A 279 21.26 12.50 -22.08
CA THR A 279 20.76 11.70 -23.19
C THR A 279 21.44 10.35 -23.18
N TYR A 280 20.65 9.29 -23.30
CA TYR A 280 21.09 7.91 -23.44
C TYR A 280 20.64 7.36 -24.78
N LYS A 281 21.42 6.43 -25.32
CA LYS A 281 21.00 5.56 -26.40
C LYS A 281 20.95 4.15 -25.88
N TYR A 282 19.86 3.45 -26.12
CA TYR A 282 19.75 2.04 -25.77
C TYR A 282 19.01 1.30 -26.87
N GLU A 283 19.39 0.03 -27.05
CA GLU A 283 18.70 -0.87 -27.97
C GLU A 283 17.68 -1.68 -27.19
N ASP A 284 16.43 -1.66 -27.63
CA ASP A 284 15.39 -2.53 -27.11
C ASP A 284 14.68 -3.19 -28.28
N THR A 285 14.59 -4.52 -28.25
CA THR A 285 13.92 -5.33 -29.28
C THR A 285 14.39 -5.06 -30.73
N GLY A 286 15.65 -4.67 -30.91
CA GLY A 286 16.25 -4.42 -32.23
C GLY A 286 16.02 -3.02 -32.81
N SER A 287 15.42 -2.10 -32.04
CA SER A 287 15.28 -0.69 -32.42
C SER A 287 16.09 0.21 -31.49
N SER A 288 16.85 1.15 -32.07
CA SER A 288 17.54 2.19 -31.31
C SER A 288 16.50 3.14 -30.71
N ARG A 289 16.68 3.46 -29.44
CA ARG A 289 15.86 4.43 -28.73
C ARG A 289 16.72 5.47 -28.07
N LYS A 290 16.21 6.69 -28.05
CA LYS A 290 16.81 7.82 -27.36
C LYS A 290 16.00 8.10 -26.10
N VAL A 291 16.67 8.13 -24.94
CA VAL A 291 16.07 8.55 -23.67
C VAL A 291 16.72 9.85 -23.23
N THR A 292 15.92 10.85 -22.94
CA THR A 292 16.36 12.12 -22.34
C THR A 292 15.81 12.20 -20.92
N LEU A 293 16.69 12.29 -19.94
CA LEU A 293 16.35 12.46 -18.53
C LEU A 293 16.70 13.88 -18.09
N SER A 294 15.76 14.61 -17.50
CA SER A 294 16.07 15.86 -16.80
C SER A 294 16.29 15.57 -15.32
N ILE A 295 17.48 15.85 -14.81
CA ILE A 295 17.86 15.62 -13.41
C ILE A 295 17.86 16.93 -12.66
N ASP A 296 17.11 17.02 -11.57
CA ASP A 296 17.17 18.17 -10.68
C ASP A 296 18.51 18.19 -9.93
N ASN A 297 19.26 19.29 -10.09
CA ASN A 297 20.63 19.38 -9.58
C ASN A 297 20.70 19.39 -8.05
N SER A 298 19.62 19.75 -7.36
CA SER A 298 19.56 19.82 -5.90
C SER A 298 19.29 18.45 -5.28
N SER A 299 18.24 17.78 -5.73
CA SER A 299 17.80 16.47 -5.22
C SER A 299 18.53 15.28 -5.86
N LYS A 300 19.19 15.50 -7.00
CA LYS A 300 19.81 14.46 -7.83
C LYS A 300 18.81 13.39 -8.29
N LYS A 301 17.54 13.76 -8.41
CA LYS A 301 16.45 12.90 -8.87
C LYS A 301 16.01 13.27 -10.28
N ILE A 302 15.54 12.28 -11.02
CA ILE A 302 14.91 12.46 -12.32
C ILE A 302 13.61 13.24 -12.09
N GLY A 303 13.45 14.38 -12.74
CA GLY A 303 12.22 15.18 -12.72
C GLY A 303 11.35 14.98 -13.96
N TYR A 304 11.92 14.47 -15.05
CA TYR A 304 11.27 14.33 -16.34
C TYR A 304 11.96 13.24 -17.17
N ILE A 305 11.15 12.45 -17.88
CA ILE A 305 11.62 11.42 -18.81
C ILE A 305 10.95 11.65 -20.16
N GLU A 306 11.76 11.71 -21.20
CA GLU A 306 11.31 11.64 -22.59
C GLU A 306 12.00 10.47 -23.26
N VAL A 307 11.25 9.67 -24.01
CA VAL A 307 11.81 8.59 -24.80
C VAL A 307 11.19 8.61 -26.19
N SER A 308 12.03 8.46 -27.21
CA SER A 308 11.62 8.43 -28.61
C SER A 308 12.22 7.24 -29.34
N ALA A 309 11.49 6.73 -30.34
CA ALA A 309 12.08 5.87 -31.35
C ALA A 309 13.05 6.71 -32.22
N GLU A 310 14.24 6.18 -32.53
CA GLU A 310 15.15 6.76 -33.54
C GLU A 310 14.89 6.19 -34.93
#